data_AF-A0A7M7HJQ8-F1
#
_entry.id   AF-A0A7M7HJQ8-F1
#
_cell.length_a   1.000
_cell.length_b   1.000
_cell.length_c   1.000
_cell.angle_alpha   90.00
_cell.angle_beta   90.00
_cell.angle_gamma   90.00
#
_symmetry.space_group_name_H-M   'P 1'
#
loop_
_entity.id
_entity.type
_entity.pdbx_description
1 polymer ?
#
loop_
_entity_poly.entity_id
_entity_poly.type
_entity_poly.pdbx_seq_one_letter_code
_entity_poly.pdbx_strand_id
1 'polypeptide(L)'
;MTMTKMMLLAVCVSALICACASQRYGGYGGYGGHGGPRHNPSTRLTQYCGLFAYEKMDEGYGMCTWKVLEQIWDKSKDINRDRYMLELFRMARNGMLCYAEGARVVNVHGPCEALELACRPHAPKIIDQCWRLSQTKPPAAPAAPTPRPEPPATPRGRGI
;
A
#
# COMPACT_ATOMS: atom_id res chain seq x y z
N MET A 1 4.68 43.89 32.32
CA MET A 1 5.22 43.26 31.09
C MET A 1 5.24 41.72 31.21
N THR A 2 4.10 41.11 31.54
CA THR A 2 4.01 39.66 31.84
C THR A 2 2.90 38.95 31.05
N MET A 3 1.88 39.69 30.60
CA MET A 3 0.77 39.14 29.80
C MET A 3 1.17 38.69 28.38
N THR A 4 2.08 39.41 27.72
CA THR A 4 2.50 39.08 26.34
C THR A 4 3.28 37.77 26.27
N LYS A 5 4.08 37.46 27.30
CA LYS A 5 4.81 36.18 27.40
C LYS A 5 3.89 34.99 27.65
N MET A 6 2.83 35.16 28.46
CA MET A 6 1.86 34.09 28.69
C MET A 6 0.98 33.81 27.48
N MET A 7 0.60 34.83 26.71
CA MET A 7 -0.13 34.61 25.44
C MET A 7 0.72 33.91 24.39
N LEU A 8 2.01 34.27 24.26
CA LEU A 8 2.92 33.60 23.33
C LEU A 8 3.11 32.10 23.68
N LEU A 9 3.24 31.77 24.97
CA LEU A 9 3.32 30.38 25.42
C LEU A 9 2.02 29.60 25.12
N ALA A 10 0.85 30.20 25.35
CA ALA A 10 -0.43 29.54 25.07
C ALA A 10 -0.64 29.27 23.56
N VAL A 11 -0.19 30.17 22.68
CA VAL A 11 -0.24 29.97 21.23
C VAL A 11 0.75 28.90 20.77
N CYS A 12 1.95 28.84 21.35
CA CYS A 12 2.92 27.80 21.01
C CYS A 12 2.48 26.40 21.46
N VAL A 13 1.89 26.28 22.66
CA VAL A 13 1.40 24.99 23.17
C VAL A 13 0.17 24.49 22.38
N SER A 14 -0.74 25.39 21.98
CA SER A 14 -1.89 25.02 21.14
C SER A 14 -1.49 24.61 19.72
N ALA A 15 -0.46 25.23 19.13
CA ALA A 15 0.08 24.83 17.84
C ALA A 15 0.74 23.43 17.88
N LEU A 16 1.45 23.09 18.96
CA LEU A 16 2.05 21.76 19.17
C LEU A 16 0.99 20.66 19.36
N ILE A 17 -0.10 20.95 20.08
CA ILE A 17 -1.21 20.00 20.27
C ILE A 17 -1.95 19.75 18.95
N CYS A 18 -2.17 20.79 18.13
CA CYS A 18 -2.76 20.64 16.79
C CYS A 18 -1.85 19.86 15.82
N ALA A 19 -0.53 20.03 15.92
CA ALA A 19 0.44 19.26 15.13
C ALA A 19 0.46 17.76 15.51
N CYS A 20 0.34 17.43 16.79
CA CYS A 20 0.27 16.03 17.25
C CYS A 20 -1.06 15.35 16.90
N ALA A 21 -2.18 16.09 16.96
CA ALA A 21 -3.50 15.57 16.54
C ALA A 21 -3.57 15.34 15.02
N SER A 22 -2.95 16.23 14.23
CA SER A 22 -2.88 16.07 12.77
C SER A 22 -1.85 15.03 12.32
N GLN A 23 -0.82 14.71 13.11
CA GLN A 23 0.06 13.57 12.81
C GLN A 23 -0.57 12.21 13.12
N ARG A 24 -1.51 12.11 14.07
CA ARG A 24 -2.32 10.89 14.25
C ARG A 24 -3.44 10.71 13.22
N TYR A 25 -3.81 11.77 12.49
CA TYR A 25 -4.89 11.75 11.49
C TYR A 25 -4.46 12.04 10.04
N GLY A 26 -3.18 12.38 9.81
CA GLY A 26 -2.65 12.88 8.54
C GLY A 26 -1.92 11.83 7.68
N GLY A 27 -2.26 10.55 7.82
CA GLY A 27 -1.65 9.45 7.06
C GLY A 27 -2.53 8.83 5.97
N TYR A 28 -3.73 9.33 5.73
CA TYR A 28 -4.64 8.85 4.68
C TYR A 28 -4.83 9.90 3.59
N GLY A 29 -3.71 10.32 2.98
CA GLY A 29 -3.71 11.08 1.73
C GLY A 29 -4.15 10.16 0.59
N GLY A 30 -5.29 10.49 -0.01
CA GLY A 30 -6.00 9.67 -0.96
C GLY A 30 -5.26 9.35 -2.26
N TYR A 31 -5.55 8.16 -2.77
CA TYR A 31 -5.48 7.84 -4.19
C TYR A 31 -6.91 7.67 -4.70
N GLY A 32 -7.17 8.32 -5.83
CA GLY A 32 -8.49 8.68 -6.30
C GLY A 32 -9.34 7.54 -6.84
N GLY A 33 -10.62 7.88 -7.00
CA GLY A 33 -11.39 7.47 -8.17
C GLY A 33 -12.27 6.24 -8.00
N HIS A 34 -13.57 6.51 -7.86
CA HIS A 34 -14.72 5.63 -8.16
C HIS A 34 -15.00 4.42 -7.25
N GLY A 35 -16.01 4.57 -6.39
CA GLY A 35 -17.03 3.51 -6.28
C GLY A 35 -17.54 3.09 -4.90
N GLY A 36 -17.95 4.00 -4.01
CA GLY A 36 -18.74 3.67 -2.81
C GLY A 36 -18.07 2.66 -1.84
N PRO A 37 -18.75 2.23 -0.77
CA PRO A 37 -18.24 1.20 0.15
C PRO A 37 -18.33 -0.19 -0.49
N ARG A 38 -17.54 -0.43 -1.55
CA ARG A 38 -17.45 -1.73 -2.23
C ARG A 38 -16.14 -2.40 -1.87
N HIS A 39 -16.22 -3.42 -1.02
CA HIS A 39 -15.39 -4.64 -0.95
C HIS A 39 -14.02 -4.57 -1.67
N ASN A 40 -13.16 -3.63 -1.27
CA ASN A 40 -11.81 -3.51 -1.80
C ASN A 40 -10.86 -4.20 -0.80
N PRO A 41 -10.13 -5.27 -1.22
CA PRO A 41 -9.15 -5.93 -0.38
C PRO A 41 -8.15 -4.98 0.26
N SER A 42 -7.63 -4.00 -0.48
CA SER A 42 -6.61 -3.07 0.01
C SER A 42 -7.14 -2.25 1.18
N THR A 43 -8.28 -1.59 1.00
CA THR A 43 -8.87 -0.72 2.04
C THR A 43 -9.18 -1.50 3.30
N ARG A 44 -9.67 -2.73 3.14
CA ARG A 44 -10.01 -3.60 4.27
C ARG A 44 -8.77 -4.10 5.00
N LEU A 45 -7.75 -4.55 4.29
CA LEU A 45 -6.47 -4.93 4.91
C LEU A 45 -5.85 -3.76 5.68
N THR A 46 -5.91 -2.54 5.14
CA THR A 46 -5.37 -1.35 5.81
C THR A 46 -6.10 -1.02 7.12
N GLN A 47 -7.41 -1.28 7.22
CA GLN A 47 -8.18 -1.08 8.47
C GLN A 47 -7.65 -1.94 9.62
N TYR A 48 -7.07 -3.11 9.31
CA TYR A 48 -6.55 -4.03 10.31
C TYR A 48 -5.09 -3.79 10.69
N CYS A 49 -4.40 -2.82 10.08
CA CYS A 49 -2.98 -2.58 10.34
C CYS A 49 -2.68 -2.18 11.79
N GLY A 50 -3.59 -1.44 12.45
CA GLY A 50 -3.43 -1.08 13.86
C GLY A 50 -3.47 -2.32 14.77
N LEU A 51 -4.47 -3.19 14.56
CA LEU A 51 -4.59 -4.45 15.28
C LEU A 51 -3.42 -5.38 14.99
N PHE A 52 -3.02 -5.50 13.72
CA PHE A 52 -1.89 -6.31 13.31
C PHE A 52 -0.57 -5.89 13.95
N ALA A 53 -0.29 -4.59 13.99
CA ALA A 53 0.90 -4.06 14.67
C ALA A 53 0.85 -4.33 16.17
N TYR A 54 -0.31 -4.13 16.80
CA TYR A 54 -0.52 -4.40 18.22
C TYR A 54 -0.30 -5.88 18.55
N GLU A 55 -0.99 -6.81 17.89
CA GLU A 55 -0.88 -8.25 18.17
C GLU A 55 0.54 -8.78 17.90
N LYS A 56 1.23 -8.28 16.85
CA LYS A 56 2.62 -8.67 16.59
C LYS A 56 3.56 -8.30 17.73
N MET A 57 3.30 -7.20 18.41
CA MET A 57 4.11 -6.75 19.56
C MET A 57 3.67 -7.44 20.86
N ASP A 58 2.37 -7.56 21.10
CA ASP A 58 1.78 -8.09 22.33
C ASP A 58 2.05 -9.59 22.51
N GLU A 59 1.93 -10.36 21.43
CA GLU A 59 2.21 -11.80 21.44
C GLU A 59 3.72 -12.13 21.48
N GLY A 60 4.59 -11.12 21.48
CA GLY A 60 6.05 -11.29 21.61
C GLY A 60 6.75 -11.91 20.40
N TYR A 61 6.03 -12.20 19.32
CA TYR A 61 6.62 -12.83 18.13
C TYR A 61 7.35 -11.83 17.23
N GLY A 62 6.94 -10.55 17.17
CA GLY A 62 7.50 -9.55 16.25
C GLY A 62 7.27 -9.85 14.76
N MET A 63 6.68 -11.00 14.45
CA MET A 63 6.42 -11.53 13.11
C MET A 63 4.96 -11.97 12.99
N CYS A 64 4.45 -12.04 11.77
CA CYS A 64 3.13 -12.61 11.55
C CYS A 64 3.15 -14.13 11.81
N THR A 65 2.28 -14.60 12.69
CA THR A 65 2.05 -16.03 12.95
C THR A 65 0.57 -16.36 12.81
N TRP A 66 0.22 -17.64 12.76
CA TRP A 66 -1.18 -18.06 12.74
C TRP A 66 -1.95 -17.55 13.96
N LYS A 67 -1.31 -17.53 15.14
CA LYS A 67 -1.91 -17.02 16.38
C LYS A 67 -2.24 -15.52 16.29
N VAL A 68 -1.34 -14.71 15.72
CA VAL A 68 -1.59 -13.28 15.46
C VAL A 68 -2.80 -13.10 14.53
N LEU A 69 -2.93 -13.91 13.48
CA LEU A 69 -4.08 -13.84 12.57
C LEU A 69 -5.40 -14.23 13.25
N GLU A 70 -5.35 -15.22 14.15
CA GLU A 70 -6.49 -15.65 14.95
C GLU A 70 -6.95 -14.54 15.91
N GLN A 71 -6.02 -13.89 16.63
CA GLN A 71 -6.33 -12.76 17.51
C GLN A 71 -6.95 -11.57 16.75
N ILE A 72 -6.41 -11.24 15.58
CA ILE A 72 -6.97 -10.17 14.72
C ILE A 72 -8.38 -10.54 14.28
N TRP A 73 -8.60 -11.81 13.91
CA TRP A 73 -9.91 -12.29 13.52
C TRP A 73 -10.92 -12.18 14.66
N ASP A 74 -10.58 -12.68 15.85
CA ASP A 74 -11.47 -12.65 17.01
C ASP A 74 -11.80 -11.20 17.42
N LYS A 75 -10.79 -10.34 17.49
CA LYS A 75 -11.01 -8.90 17.78
C LYS A 75 -11.79 -8.20 16.66
N SER A 76 -11.57 -8.55 15.39
CA SER A 76 -12.34 -7.97 14.27
C SER A 76 -13.82 -8.36 14.29
N LYS A 77 -14.12 -9.58 14.74
CA LYS A 77 -15.50 -10.08 14.90
C LYS A 77 -16.24 -9.28 15.96
N ASP A 78 -15.57 -8.95 17.06
CA ASP A 78 -16.19 -8.20 18.16
C ASP A 78 -16.38 -6.72 17.81
N ILE A 79 -15.41 -6.12 17.11
CA ILE A 79 -15.43 -4.68 16.78
C ILE A 79 -16.30 -4.39 15.55
N ASN A 80 -16.11 -5.15 14.46
CA ASN A 80 -16.71 -4.83 13.16
C ASN A 80 -17.80 -5.81 12.73
N ARG A 81 -18.03 -6.91 13.48
CA ARG A 81 -18.89 -8.04 13.07
C ARG A 81 -18.61 -8.53 11.64
N ASP A 82 -17.38 -8.33 11.17
CA ASP A 82 -17.06 -8.41 9.75
C ASP A 82 -16.53 -9.79 9.39
N ARG A 83 -17.27 -10.53 8.55
CA ARG A 83 -16.81 -11.82 8.02
C ARG A 83 -15.81 -11.67 6.88
N TYR A 84 -15.64 -10.47 6.36
CA TYR A 84 -14.83 -10.20 5.18
C TYR A 84 -13.34 -10.43 5.43
N MET A 85 -12.85 -10.34 6.68
CA MET A 85 -11.46 -10.65 7.00
C MET A 85 -11.11 -12.13 6.74
N LEU A 86 -11.99 -13.07 7.11
CA LEU A 86 -11.81 -14.48 6.76
C LEU A 86 -11.84 -14.70 5.25
N GLU A 87 -12.71 -13.98 4.55
CA GLU A 87 -12.77 -14.03 3.10
C GLU A 87 -11.44 -13.58 2.49
N LEU A 88 -10.90 -12.45 2.94
CA LEU A 88 -9.59 -11.94 2.53
C LEU A 88 -8.46 -12.95 2.80
N PHE A 89 -8.46 -13.59 3.97
CA PHE A 89 -7.47 -14.61 4.29
C PHE A 89 -7.58 -15.84 3.39
N ARG A 90 -8.81 -16.26 3.05
CA ARG A 90 -9.04 -17.33 2.08
C ARG A 90 -8.59 -16.91 0.68
N MET A 91 -8.91 -15.69 0.26
CA MET A 91 -8.50 -15.15 -1.04
C MET A 91 -6.97 -15.11 -1.17
N ALA A 92 -6.28 -14.63 -0.12
CA ALA A 92 -4.82 -14.60 -0.08
C ALA A 92 -4.22 -16.00 -0.12
N ARG A 93 -4.77 -16.96 0.64
CA ARG A 93 -4.31 -18.35 0.66
C ARG A 93 -4.49 -19.03 -0.70
N ASN A 94 -5.56 -18.71 -1.42
CA ASN A 94 -5.86 -19.26 -2.73
C ASN A 94 -5.15 -18.51 -3.88
N GLY A 95 -4.25 -17.56 -3.58
CA GLY A 95 -3.50 -16.81 -4.59
C GLY A 95 -4.37 -15.88 -5.44
N MET A 96 -5.53 -15.45 -4.94
CA MET A 96 -6.45 -14.58 -5.67
C MET A 96 -6.18 -13.08 -5.46
N LEU A 97 -5.29 -12.75 -4.53
CA LEU A 97 -4.84 -11.38 -4.25
C LEU A 97 -3.47 -11.14 -4.87
N CYS A 98 -3.28 -9.95 -5.42
CA CYS A 98 -2.06 -9.53 -6.08
C CYS A 98 -1.71 -8.09 -5.71
N TYR A 99 -0.46 -7.70 -5.94
CA TYR A 99 -0.01 -6.31 -5.93
C TYR A 99 0.84 -6.02 -7.18
N ALA A 100 0.93 -4.74 -7.53
CA ALA A 100 1.79 -4.29 -8.61
C ALA A 100 3.23 -4.02 -8.11
N GLU A 101 4.21 -4.55 -8.83
CA GLU A 101 5.63 -4.28 -8.64
C GLU A 101 6.24 -3.82 -9.96
N GLY A 102 6.29 -2.49 -10.14
CA GLY A 102 6.64 -1.90 -11.43
C GLY A 102 5.62 -2.30 -12.49
N ALA A 103 6.08 -2.98 -13.55
CA ALA A 103 5.22 -3.49 -14.63
C ALA A 103 4.71 -4.92 -14.39
N ARG A 104 5.09 -5.56 -13.27
CA ARG A 104 4.70 -6.93 -12.96
C ARG A 104 3.54 -6.97 -11.97
N VAL A 105 2.66 -7.95 -12.14
CA VAL A 105 1.64 -8.31 -11.15
C VAL A 105 2.18 -9.51 -10.38
N VAL A 106 2.27 -9.38 -9.07
CA VAL A 106 2.81 -10.41 -8.18
C VAL A 106 1.70 -10.93 -7.27
N ASN A 107 1.57 -12.25 -7.21
CA ASN A 107 0.59 -12.91 -6.35
C ASN A 107 1.00 -12.79 -4.88
N VAL A 108 0.01 -12.62 -4.01
CA VAL A 108 0.18 -12.67 -2.57
C VAL A 108 -0.05 -14.11 -2.10
N HIS A 109 0.89 -14.65 -1.34
CA HIS A 109 0.89 -16.01 -0.84
C HIS A 109 0.47 -16.06 0.63
N GLY A 110 -0.82 -15.84 0.85
CA GLY A 110 -1.45 -16.06 2.14
C GLY A 110 -1.64 -14.80 3.00
N PRO A 111 -2.34 -14.97 4.13
CA PRO A 111 -2.85 -13.86 4.95
C PRO A 111 -1.76 -13.04 5.62
N CYS A 112 -0.68 -13.68 6.07
CA CYS A 112 0.46 -12.97 6.66
C CYS A 112 1.13 -12.05 5.66
N GLU A 113 1.45 -12.55 4.46
CA GLU A 113 2.05 -11.72 3.42
C GLU A 113 1.12 -10.57 3.03
N ALA A 114 -0.20 -10.83 2.92
CA ALA A 114 -1.17 -9.78 2.63
C ALA A 114 -1.13 -8.62 3.65
N LEU A 115 -1.14 -8.93 4.94
CA LEU A 115 -1.07 -7.92 5.99
C LEU A 115 0.32 -7.26 6.06
N GLU A 116 1.40 -8.02 5.92
CA GLU A 116 2.75 -7.47 5.96
C GLU A 116 3.04 -6.54 4.78
N LEU A 117 2.49 -6.80 3.61
CA LEU A 117 2.57 -5.93 2.44
C LEU A 117 1.66 -4.70 2.58
N ALA A 118 0.42 -4.88 3.02
CA ALA A 118 -0.54 -3.79 3.18
C ALA A 118 -0.17 -2.82 4.31
N CYS A 119 0.47 -3.31 5.37
CA CYS A 119 0.76 -2.55 6.59
C CYS A 119 2.22 -2.07 6.71
N ARG A 120 2.99 -2.08 5.61
CA ARG A 120 4.37 -1.56 5.65
C ARG A 120 4.38 -0.07 6.01
N PRO A 121 5.22 0.37 6.97
CA PRO A 121 5.21 1.74 7.45
C PRO A 121 5.68 2.78 6.42
N HIS A 122 6.59 2.40 5.51
CA HIS A 122 7.21 3.34 4.57
C HIS A 122 6.77 3.17 3.11
N ALA A 123 6.15 2.04 2.77
CA ALA A 123 5.73 1.74 1.40
C ALA A 123 4.66 0.63 1.38
N PRO A 124 3.45 0.91 1.90
CA PRO A 124 2.37 -0.06 1.87
C PRO A 124 2.00 -0.40 0.42
N LYS A 125 1.81 -1.69 0.14
CA LYS A 125 1.38 -2.15 -1.18
C LYS A 125 -0.13 -2.10 -1.28
N ILE A 126 -0.61 -1.65 -2.44
CA ILE A 126 -2.03 -1.76 -2.79
C ILE A 126 -2.27 -3.19 -3.24
N ILE A 127 -3.09 -3.92 -2.48
CA ILE A 127 -3.44 -5.30 -2.74
C ILE A 127 -4.87 -5.37 -3.24
N ASP A 128 -5.08 -5.97 -4.39
CA ASP A 128 -6.42 -6.17 -4.96
C ASP A 128 -6.53 -7.56 -5.57
N GLN A 129 -7.70 -7.90 -6.09
CA GLN A 129 -7.90 -9.14 -6.81
C GLN A 129 -7.04 -9.15 -8.09
N CYS A 130 -6.36 -10.26 -8.34
CA CYS A 130 -5.39 -10.38 -9.44
C CYS A 130 -5.99 -10.01 -10.81
N TRP A 131 -7.23 -10.41 -11.08
CA TRP A 131 -7.92 -10.12 -12.34
C TRP A 131 -8.20 -8.63 -12.55
N ARG A 132 -8.27 -7.83 -11.47
CA ARG A 132 -8.48 -6.38 -11.58
C ARG A 132 -7.17 -5.67 -11.91
N LEU A 133 -6.06 -6.15 -11.36
CA LEU A 133 -4.71 -5.62 -11.64
C LEU A 133 -4.17 -6.04 -13.01
N SER A 134 -4.61 -7.17 -13.57
CA SER A 134 -4.26 -7.55 -14.93
C SER A 134 -4.99 -6.72 -16.01
N GLN A 135 -6.08 -6.03 -15.65
CA GLN A 135 -6.81 -5.12 -16.55
C GLN A 135 -6.21 -3.71 -16.61
N THR A 136 -5.34 -3.34 -15.67
CA THR A 136 -4.60 -2.08 -15.76
C THR A 136 -3.59 -2.15 -16.90
N LYS A 137 -3.87 -1.38 -17.95
CA LYS A 137 -3.10 -1.28 -19.21
C LYS A 137 -1.58 -1.31 -18.94
N PRO A 138 -0.81 -2.20 -19.61
CA PRO A 138 0.65 -2.17 -19.52
C PRO A 138 1.17 -0.76 -19.81
N PRO A 139 2.22 -0.28 -19.12
CA PRO A 139 2.87 0.97 -19.50
C PRO A 139 3.20 0.90 -20.98
N ALA A 140 2.91 1.98 -21.72
CA ALA A 140 3.16 2.04 -23.16
C ALA A 140 4.59 1.57 -23.45
N ALA A 141 4.71 0.64 -24.40
CA ALA A 141 6.02 0.14 -24.82
C ALA A 141 6.96 1.33 -25.13
N PRO A 142 8.24 1.26 -24.75
CA PRO A 142 9.19 2.32 -25.08
C PRO A 142 9.15 2.56 -26.60
N ALA A 143 9.11 3.84 -26.99
CA ALA A 143 9.05 4.25 -28.38
C ALA A 143 10.15 3.54 -29.18
N ALA A 144 9.78 3.00 -30.34
CA ALA A 144 10.73 2.31 -31.23
C ALA A 144 11.95 3.22 -31.49
N PRO A 145 13.18 2.67 -31.47
CA PRO A 145 14.36 3.45 -31.76
C PRO A 145 14.24 4.06 -33.16
N THR A 146 14.42 5.39 -33.23
CA THR A 146 14.44 6.15 -34.48
C THR A 146 15.48 5.52 -35.43
N PRO A 147 15.15 5.26 -36.71
CA PRO A 147 16.12 4.77 -37.66
C PRO A 147 17.30 5.74 -37.75
N ARG A 148 18.50 5.25 -37.45
CA ARG A 148 19.75 6.02 -37.61
C ARG A 148 19.97 6.22 -39.12
N PRO A 149 20.24 7.45 -39.61
CA PRO A 149 20.56 7.66 -41.02
C PRO A 149 21.81 6.84 -41.40
N GLU A 150 21.74 6.07 -42.48
CA GLU A 150 22.91 5.39 -43.04
C GLU A 150 23.93 6.43 -43.55
N PRO A 151 25.24 6.23 -43.31
CA PRO A 151 26.26 7.07 -43.91
C PRO A 151 26.30 6.83 -45.44
N PRO A 152 26.55 7.87 -46.25
CA PRO A 152 26.54 7.75 -47.70
C PRO A 152 27.64 6.80 -48.20
N ALA A 153 27.27 5.95 -49.16
CA ALA A 153 28.18 5.01 -49.81
C ALA A 153 29.36 5.75 -50.47
N THR A 154 30.58 5.34 -50.12
CA THR A 154 31.81 5.83 -50.75
C THR A 154 31.87 5.31 -52.20
N PRO A 155 32.20 6.14 -53.21
CA PRO A 155 32.37 5.66 -54.57
C PRO A 155 33.58 4.74 -54.64
N ARG A 156 33.39 3.51 -55.12
CA ARG A 156 34.51 2.62 -55.48
C ARG A 156 35.30 3.27 -56.63
N GLY A 157 36.46 3.83 -56.30
CA GLY A 157 37.45 4.24 -57.28
C GLY A 157 37.95 3.04 -58.07
N ARG A 158 37.82 3.12 -59.39
CA ARG A 158 38.38 2.20 -60.37
C ARG A 158 39.90 2.38 -60.36
N GLY A 159 40.60 1.45 -59.71
CA GLY A 159 42.05 1.31 -59.83
C GLY A 159 42.40 0.79 -61.22
N ILE A 160 43.31 1.53 -61.87
CA ILE A 160 44.10 1.22 -63.06
C ILE A 160 44.72 -0.18 -63.04
#